data_AF-A0A7C1KVI3-F1
#
_entry.id   AF-A0A7C1KVI3-F1
#
_cell.length_a   1.000
_cell.length_b   1.000
_cell.length_c   1.000
_cell.angle_alpha   90.00
_cell.angle_beta   90.00
_cell.angle_gamma   90.00
#
_symmetry.space_group_name_H-M   'P 1'
#
loop_
_entity.id
_entity.type
_entity.pdbx_description
1 polymer ?
#
loop_
_entity_poly.entity_id
_entity_poly.type
_entity_poly.pdbx_seq_one_letter_code
_entity_poly.pdbx_strand_id
1 'polypeptide(L)'
;MNGAQNMNVTTLDSVFPYSTYYPNQREMIDFIYRSARNGKNSVVESPTGSGKTIAVLSALLPIARERGKKIFYLCRTHEQMDRVIEELKMISKSTHATGLSMRSRRDLCLNEFIRENAQTAAE
;
A
#
# COMPACT_ATOMS: atom_id res chain seq x y z
N MET A 1 -22.33 -20.17 -16.14
CA MET A 1 -21.20 -19.99 -17.08
C MET A 1 -21.18 -18.54 -17.54
N ASN A 2 -19.98 -17.96 -17.63
CA ASN A 2 -19.63 -16.68 -18.25
C ASN A 2 -20.09 -15.37 -17.58
N GLY A 3 -19.29 -14.90 -16.62
CA GLY A 3 -19.30 -13.51 -16.14
C GLY A 3 -17.91 -12.93 -15.86
N ALA A 4 -16.85 -13.61 -16.30
CA ALA A 4 -15.45 -13.21 -16.08
C ALA A 4 -14.80 -12.72 -17.37
N GLN A 5 -15.41 -11.76 -18.07
CA GLN A 5 -14.80 -11.09 -19.21
C GLN A 5 -15.17 -9.61 -19.21
N ASN A 6 -14.30 -8.79 -18.61
CA ASN A 6 -13.71 -7.59 -19.23
C ASN A 6 -12.85 -6.87 -18.19
N MET A 7 -11.57 -7.20 -18.23
CA MET A 7 -10.51 -6.58 -17.44
C MET A 7 -10.19 -5.24 -18.11
N ASN A 8 -10.58 -4.12 -17.52
CA ASN A 8 -10.05 -2.84 -17.99
C ASN A 8 -8.60 -2.74 -17.52
N VAL A 9 -7.68 -3.31 -18.32
CA VAL A 9 -6.22 -3.18 -18.21
C VAL A 9 -5.82 -1.72 -17.92
N THR A 10 -6.59 -0.77 -18.46
CA THR A 10 -6.50 0.68 -18.27
C THR A 10 -6.55 1.15 -16.82
N THR A 11 -7.27 0.47 -15.92
CA THR A 11 -7.45 0.93 -14.54
C THR A 11 -6.20 0.68 -13.70
N LEU A 12 -5.50 -0.45 -13.88
CA LEU A 12 -4.27 -0.74 -13.13
C LEU A 12 -3.12 0.16 -13.58
N ASP A 13 -2.98 0.34 -14.89
CA ASP A 13 -1.99 1.25 -15.47
C ASP A 13 -2.25 2.72 -15.08
N SER A 14 -3.50 3.11 -14.78
CA SER A 14 -3.83 4.47 -14.32
C SER A 14 -3.37 4.79 -12.89
N VAL A 15 -3.22 3.77 -12.04
CA VAL A 15 -2.82 3.94 -10.63
C VAL A 15 -1.31 3.81 -10.46
N PHE A 16 -0.64 3.04 -11.31
CA PHE A 16 0.80 2.86 -11.23
C PHE A 16 1.54 4.18 -11.57
N PRO A 17 2.38 4.74 -10.68
CA PRO A 17 2.88 6.11 -10.80
C PRO A 17 4.19 6.23 -11.59
N TYR A 18 4.76 5.12 -12.07
CA TYR A 18 6.04 5.10 -12.76
C TYR A 18 5.87 4.78 -14.25
N SER A 19 6.81 5.24 -15.07
CA SER A 19 6.76 5.05 -16.53
C SER A 19 7.04 3.62 -16.98
N THR A 20 7.77 2.84 -16.19
CA THR A 20 8.17 1.47 -16.51
C THR A 20 8.03 0.54 -15.31
N TYR A 21 7.81 -0.73 -15.62
CA TYR A 21 7.76 -1.81 -14.64
C TYR A 21 9.12 -2.49 -14.51
N TYR A 22 9.46 -2.95 -13.31
CA TYR A 22 10.52 -3.93 -13.12
C TYR A 22 10.13 -5.30 -13.70
N PRO A 23 11.10 -6.20 -13.96
CA PRO A 23 10.80 -7.56 -14.37
C PRO A 23 9.77 -8.23 -13.46
N ASN A 24 8.75 -8.86 -14.06
CA ASN A 24 7.64 -9.58 -13.38
C ASN A 24 6.77 -8.73 -12.43
N GLN A 25 7.01 -7.42 -12.32
CA GLN A 25 6.24 -6.57 -11.40
C GLN A 25 4.77 -6.44 -11.83
N ARG A 26 4.52 -6.34 -13.15
CA ARG A 26 3.15 -6.31 -13.70
C ARG A 26 2.39 -7.59 -13.40
N GLU A 27 3.04 -8.75 -13.56
CA GLU A 27 2.44 -10.05 -13.24
C GLU A 27 2.08 -10.16 -11.75
N MET A 28 2.95 -9.66 -10.87
CA MET A 28 2.67 -9.57 -9.43
C MET A 28 1.45 -8.68 -9.14
N ILE A 29 1.34 -7.52 -9.79
CA ILE A 29 0.18 -6.61 -9.66
C ILE A 29 -1.11 -7.33 -10.08
N ASP A 30 -1.10 -7.97 -11.26
CA ASP A 30 -2.25 -8.69 -11.79
C ASP A 30 -2.68 -9.86 -10.90
N PHE A 31 -1.71 -10.60 -10.37
CA PHE A 31 -1.96 -11.70 -9.43
C PHE A 31 -2.63 -11.22 -8.14
N ILE A 32 -2.10 -10.15 -7.53
CA ILE A 32 -2.66 -9.56 -6.30
C ILE A 32 -4.06 -9.01 -6.56
N TYR A 33 -4.24 -8.25 -7.66
CA TYR A 33 -5.52 -7.66 -8.02
C TYR A 33 -6.60 -8.73 -8.21
N ARG A 34 -6.33 -9.76 -9.03
CA ARG A 34 -7.29 -10.84 -9.30
C ARG A 34 -7.65 -11.60 -8.03
N SER A 35 -6.67 -11.90 -7.18
CA SER A 35 -6.90 -12.62 -5.93
C SER A 35 -7.78 -11.79 -4.97
N ALA A 36 -7.42 -10.53 -4.72
CA ALA A 36 -8.17 -9.64 -3.85
C ALA A 36 -9.58 -9.35 -4.38
N ARG A 37 -9.73 -9.17 -5.69
CA ARG A 37 -11.03 -8.97 -6.35
C ARG A 37 -11.94 -10.18 -6.14
N ASN A 38 -11.40 -11.38 -6.17
CA ASN A 38 -12.14 -12.61 -5.93
C ASN A 38 -12.32 -12.96 -4.43
N GLY A 39 -11.91 -12.06 -3.51
CA GLY A 39 -12.02 -12.30 -2.07
C GLY A 39 -11.09 -13.41 -1.56
N LYS A 40 -9.99 -13.68 -2.27
CA LYS A 40 -8.99 -14.68 -1.91
C LYS A 40 -7.77 -14.02 -1.26
N ASN A 41 -7.03 -14.82 -0.48
CA ASN A 41 -5.74 -14.42 0.09
C ASN A 41 -4.61 -14.68 -0.91
N SER A 42 -3.64 -13.78 -0.96
CA SER A 42 -2.42 -13.90 -1.75
C SER A 42 -1.19 -14.01 -0.88
N VAL A 43 -0.27 -14.90 -1.24
CA VAL A 43 1.09 -14.94 -0.71
C VAL A 43 2.02 -14.68 -1.89
N VAL A 44 2.93 -13.72 -1.74
CA VAL A 44 3.83 -13.28 -2.82
C VAL A 44 5.24 -13.21 -2.28
N GLU A 45 6.15 -13.91 -2.95
CA GLU A 45 7.59 -13.80 -2.74
C GLU A 45 8.22 -13.04 -3.92
N SER A 46 9.20 -12.19 -3.62
CA SER A 46 9.96 -11.46 -4.63
C SER A 46 11.28 -10.99 -3.99
N PRO A 47 12.33 -10.65 -4.76
CA PRO A 47 13.58 -10.10 -4.22
C PRO A 47 13.46 -8.62 -3.81
N THR A 48 14.34 -8.14 -2.92
CA THR A 48 14.39 -6.72 -2.56
C THR A 48 14.62 -5.85 -3.79
N GLY A 49 14.01 -4.66 -3.85
CA GLY A 49 14.13 -3.76 -4.99
C GLY A 49 13.15 -4.00 -6.15
N SER A 50 12.32 -5.05 -6.13
CA SER A 50 11.31 -5.28 -7.18
C SER A 50 10.03 -4.41 -7.09
N GLY A 51 10.03 -3.40 -6.20
CA GLY A 51 8.86 -2.53 -6.02
C GLY A 51 7.61 -3.25 -5.49
N LYS A 52 7.75 -4.13 -4.49
CA LYS A 52 6.61 -4.84 -3.88
C LYS A 52 5.54 -3.89 -3.33
N THR A 53 6.00 -2.86 -2.62
CA THR A 53 5.12 -1.88 -1.97
C THR A 53 4.22 -1.20 -3.00
N ILE A 54 4.82 -0.66 -4.06
CA ILE A 54 4.05 0.02 -5.11
C ILE A 54 3.14 -0.95 -5.87
N ALA A 55 3.58 -2.19 -6.07
CA ALA A 55 2.77 -3.21 -6.72
C ALA A 55 1.51 -3.55 -5.90
N VAL A 56 1.65 -3.76 -4.59
CA VAL A 56 0.52 -4.03 -3.68
C VAL A 56 -0.46 -2.85 -3.66
N LEU A 57 0.04 -1.61 -3.52
CA LEU A 57 -0.81 -0.43 -3.51
C LEU A 57 -1.57 -0.25 -4.84
N SER A 58 -0.88 -0.40 -5.97
CA SER A 58 -1.46 -0.25 -7.31
C SER A 58 -2.54 -1.31 -7.59
N ALA A 59 -2.35 -2.53 -7.08
CA ALA A 59 -3.34 -3.59 -7.19
C ALA A 59 -4.57 -3.36 -6.30
N LEU A 60 -4.38 -2.89 -5.06
CA LEU A 60 -5.47 -2.85 -4.07
C LEU A 60 -6.28 -1.55 -4.06
N LEU A 61 -5.68 -0.41 -4.38
CA LEU A 61 -6.37 0.89 -4.35
C LEU A 61 -7.61 0.97 -5.27
N PRO A 62 -7.59 0.46 -6.52
CA PRO A 62 -8.79 0.43 -7.36
C PRO A 62 -9.93 -0.35 -6.71
N ILE A 63 -9.62 -1.51 -6.12
CA ILE A 63 -10.60 -2.39 -5.48
C ILE A 63 -11.17 -1.72 -4.23
N ALA A 64 -10.31 -1.11 -3.42
CA ALA A 64 -10.71 -0.41 -2.21
C ALA A 64 -11.64 0.76 -2.52
N ARG A 65 -11.31 1.57 -3.54
CA ARG A 65 -12.16 2.68 -4.00
C ARG A 65 -13.51 2.17 -4.52
N GLU A 66 -13.50 1.20 -5.42
CA GLU A 66 -14.72 0.65 -6.03
C GLU A 66 -15.67 0.05 -4.97
N ARG A 67 -15.12 -0.61 -3.95
CA ARG A 67 -15.90 -1.30 -2.90
C ARG A 67 -16.16 -0.45 -1.65
N GLY A 68 -15.72 0.81 -1.63
CA GLY A 68 -15.81 1.67 -0.44
C GLY A 68 -15.09 1.10 0.78
N LYS A 69 -13.96 0.41 0.57
CA LYS A 69 -13.15 -0.21 1.64
C LYS A 69 -11.88 0.62 1.91
N LYS A 70 -11.27 0.37 3.06
CA LYS A 70 -9.98 0.95 3.47
C LYS A 70 -8.89 -0.13 3.43
N ILE A 71 -7.65 0.28 3.18
CA ILE A 71 -6.48 -0.60 3.22
C ILE A 71 -5.76 -0.38 4.55
N PHE A 72 -5.58 -1.46 5.32
CA PHE A 72 -4.66 -1.48 6.45
C PHE A 72 -3.34 -2.08 5.98
N TYR A 73 -2.30 -1.25 5.92
CA TYR A 73 -0.96 -1.68 5.55
C TYR A 73 -0.15 -1.88 6.83
N LEU A 74 0.30 -3.11 7.10
CA LEU A 74 1.06 -3.46 8.29
C LEU A 74 2.54 -3.56 7.95
N CYS A 75 3.39 -2.95 8.78
CA CYS A 75 4.84 -3.03 8.67
C CYS A 75 5.46 -3.34 10.04
N ARG A 76 6.69 -3.84 10.03
CA ARG A 76 7.42 -4.19 11.25
C ARG A 76 8.15 -2.98 11.85
N THR A 77 8.78 -2.15 11.01
CA THR A 77 9.59 -1.01 11.48
C THR A 77 9.00 0.33 11.08
N HIS A 78 9.53 1.39 11.68
CA HIS A 78 9.11 2.74 11.34
C HIS A 78 9.49 3.10 9.89
N GLU A 79 10.74 2.84 9.46
CA GLU A 79 11.18 3.19 8.11
C GLU A 79 10.36 2.46 7.03
N GLN A 80 9.94 1.23 7.29
CA GLN A 80 9.08 0.48 6.36
C GLN A 80 7.73 1.17 6.13
N MET A 81 7.10 1.72 7.17
CA MET A 81 5.83 2.45 6.99
C MET A 81 6.06 3.78 6.28
N ASP A 82 7.18 4.48 6.54
CA ASP A 82 7.49 5.73 5.84
C ASP A 82 7.63 5.49 4.35
N ARG A 83 8.27 4.37 3.97
CA ARG A 83 8.36 3.98 2.57
C ARG A 83 6.99 3.76 1.92
N VAL A 84 6.02 3.17 2.64
CA VAL A 84 4.65 3.00 2.13
C VAL A 84 3.98 4.35 1.90
N ILE A 85 4.15 5.30 2.83
CA ILE A 85 3.60 6.65 2.70
C ILE A 85 4.23 7.40 1.51
N GLU A 86 5.54 7.24 1.28
CA GLU A 86 6.22 7.81 0.11
C GLU A 86 5.68 7.27 -1.21
N GLU A 87 5.51 5.95 -1.33
CA GLU A 87 4.93 5.32 -2.52
C GLU A 87 3.47 5.75 -2.73
N LEU A 88 2.69 5.86 -1.65
CA LEU A 88 1.33 6.37 -1.72
C LEU A 88 1.28 7.84 -2.18
N LYS A 89 2.22 8.67 -1.74
CA LYS A 89 2.36 10.06 -2.23
C LYS A 89 2.68 10.12 -3.72
N MET A 90 3.39 9.13 -4.27
CA MET A 90 3.63 9.06 -5.70
C MET A 90 2.34 8.74 -6.46
N ILE A 91 1.56 7.77 -6.00
CA ILE A 91 0.22 7.47 -6.56
C ILE A 91 -0.72 8.66 -6.41
N SER A 92 -0.64 9.40 -5.32
CA SER A 92 -1.55 10.52 -5.05
C SER A 92 -1.45 11.67 -6.05
N LYS A 93 -0.36 11.71 -6.84
CA LYS A 93 -0.15 12.71 -7.91
C LYS A 93 -1.05 12.47 -9.12
N SER A 94 -1.36 11.21 -9.45
CA SER A 94 -2.20 10.83 -10.59
C SER A 94 -3.62 10.45 -10.18
N THR A 95 -3.80 9.97 -8.94
CA THR A 95 -5.09 9.48 -8.43
C THR A 95 -5.36 10.03 -7.04
N HIS A 96 -6.59 10.45 -6.72
CA HIS A 96 -6.92 10.88 -5.36
C HIS A 96 -6.89 9.72 -4.34
N ALA A 97 -5.75 9.52 -3.67
CA ALA A 97 -5.54 8.54 -2.62
C ALA A 97 -4.84 9.21 -1.42
N THR A 98 -5.35 8.98 -0.23
CA THR A 98 -4.83 9.53 1.03
C THR A 98 -4.50 8.39 1.98
N GLY A 99 -3.49 8.57 2.83
CA GLY A 99 -3.12 7.59 3.84
C GLY A 99 -2.63 8.24 5.12
N LEU A 100 -2.70 7.48 6.21
CA LEU A 100 -2.25 7.88 7.54
C LEU A 100 -1.26 6.82 8.04
N SER A 101 -0.12 7.27 8.55
CA SER A 101 0.80 6.42 9.30
C SER A 101 0.48 6.52 10.79
N MET A 102 0.22 5.39 11.43
CA MET A 102 0.00 5.32 12.87
C MET A 102 1.31 4.94 13.56
N ARG A 103 1.69 5.70 14.59
CA ARG A 103 2.91 5.52 15.37
C ARG A 103 2.61 5.57 16.86
N SER A 104 3.62 5.30 17.67
CA SER A 104 3.50 5.40 19.11
C SER A 104 3.34 6.87 19.56
N ARG A 105 2.92 7.08 20.81
CA ARG A 105 2.85 8.44 21.40
C ARG A 105 4.21 9.13 21.40
N ARG A 106 5.31 8.38 21.54
CA ARG A 106 6.67 8.95 21.51
C ARG A 106 6.98 9.66 20.20
N ASP A 107 6.45 9.14 19.09
CA ASP A 107 6.76 9.63 17.75
C ASP A 107 5.82 10.76 17.29
N LEU A 108 4.56 10.76 17.75
CA LEU A 108 3.53 11.69 17.28
C LEU A 108 3.09 12.74 18.31
N CYS A 109 3.46 12.60 19.58
CA CYS A 109 3.10 13.60 20.59
C CYS A 109 3.88 14.89 20.32
N LEU A 110 3.17 16.03 20.31
CA LEU A 110 3.78 17.36 20.14
C LEU A 110 4.26 17.96 21.46
N ASN A 111 3.78 17.42 22.59
CA ASN A 111 4.14 17.92 23.91
C ASN A 111 5.54 17.41 24.30
N GLU A 112 6.49 18.34 24.41
CA GLU A 112 7.90 18.06 24.68
C GLU A 112 8.11 17.31 26.00
N PHE A 113 7.43 17.72 27.08
CA PHE A 113 7.50 17.02 28.37
C PHE A 113 7.12 15.54 28.24
N ILE A 114 6.07 15.22 27.48
CA ILE A 114 5.67 13.82 27.27
C ILE A 114 6.67 13.07 26.38
N ARG A 115 7.26 13.71 25.38
CA ARG A 115 8.26 13.06 24.51
C ARG A 115 9.52 12.68 25.28
N GLU A 116 9.99 13.57 26.16
CA GLU A 116 11.19 13.36 26.98
C GLU A 116 10.96 12.35 28.12
N ASN A 117 9.75 12.34 28.70
CA ASN A 117 9.43 11.53 29.89
C ASN A 117 8.59 10.27 29.59
N ALA A 118 8.38 9.91 28.33
CA ALA A 118 7.59 8.73 27.96
C ALA A 118 8.24 7.38 28.35
N GLN A 119 9.52 7.37 28.75
CA GLN A 119 10.22 6.17 29.24
C GLN A 119 10.01 5.90 30.73
N THR A 120 9.65 6.91 31.52
CA THR A 120 9.53 6.81 32.99
C THR A 120 8.22 6.17 33.47
N ALA A 121 7.33 5.75 32.55
CA ALA A 121 6.04 5.13 32.88
C ALA A 121 5.97 3.62 32.57
N ALA A 122 7.11 2.99 32.23
CA ALA A 122 7.21 1.56 31.95
C ALA A 122 7.87 0.75 33.09
N GLU A 123 8.09 1.40 34.25
CA GLU A 123 8.48 0.78 35.52
C GLU A 123 7.30 0.88 36.50
#